data_AF-A0A1H6Y0H8-F1
#
_entry.id   AF-A0A1H6Y0H8-F1
#
_cell.length_a   1.000
_cell.length_b   1.000
_cell.length_c   1.000
_cell.angle_alpha   90.00
_cell.angle_beta   90.00
_cell.angle_gamma   90.00
#
_symmetry.space_group_name_H-M   'P 1'
#
loop_
_entity.id
_entity.type
_entity.pdbx_description
1 polymer ?
#
loop_
_entity_poly.entity_id
_entity_poly.type
_entity_poly.pdbx_seq_one_letter_code
_entity_poly.pdbx_strand_id
1 'polypeptide(L)'
;MKQLLFSLVFLFLAACGSDDSSGENGRAPDLNVTLDTVQIDARGEILFLNTGLRSAVLTDDKHYLYNLNRQAYTIEKIDLTTLALETLLPFEKEGPDGIGGYSMGIRLVDGDRFLLSGYGNHALFDSNGKKLADVGPETIPSFASETEVGNVLFPVRLPETRSAYAGVYIIPGEREPQLMFWDTEEQTYRKVRNPLLEKSIQYQTDFDDGTTAMFISGGEYLEVVNDRVFLGLNGSSDLYIREPGQEEFYKKTFENGWIPREKETTFPEKINDRALFQELYKKATEEISYNKPIWDESREVYFRFSYKQEFGVANTGPSDGLFPRPTGASVYLSIYDADFNLLRETAVPELDQPPAYHFAKDGKIWIFENIEDEMGFVRLSFDL
;
A
#
# COMPACT_ATOMS: atom_id res chain seq x y z
N MET A 1 50.02 -64.56 14.59
CA MET A 1 48.81 -65.34 14.30
C MET A 1 47.66 -64.81 15.16
N LYS A 2 46.53 -64.49 14.49
CA LYS A 2 45.12 -64.56 14.94
C LYS A 2 44.66 -63.81 16.21
N GLN A 3 43.88 -62.75 15.93
CA GLN A 3 42.52 -62.42 16.43
C GLN A 3 42.11 -62.81 17.87
N LEU A 4 41.62 -61.83 18.63
CA LEU A 4 40.19 -61.61 19.00
C LEU A 4 40.17 -60.47 20.04
N LEU A 5 39.56 -59.31 19.75
CA LEU A 5 38.16 -58.98 20.05
C LEU A 5 37.88 -58.92 21.56
N PHE A 6 37.80 -57.72 22.15
CA PHE A 6 36.70 -57.37 23.06
C PHE A 6 36.53 -55.85 23.14
N SER A 7 35.30 -55.45 22.82
CA SER A 7 34.75 -54.11 22.75
C SER A 7 34.67 -53.45 24.13
N LEU A 8 34.93 -52.15 24.20
CA LEU A 8 34.23 -51.26 25.14
C LEU A 8 34.15 -49.85 24.53
N VAL A 9 33.05 -49.60 23.83
CA VAL A 9 32.60 -48.28 23.41
C VAL A 9 31.89 -47.67 24.63
N PHE A 10 32.47 -46.64 25.24
CA PHE A 10 31.75 -45.77 26.17
C PHE A 10 31.12 -44.63 25.35
N LEU A 11 29.85 -44.83 25.00
CA LEU A 11 28.94 -43.78 24.55
C LEU A 11 28.61 -42.87 25.74
N PHE A 12 29.13 -41.64 25.75
CA PHE A 12 28.49 -40.56 26.48
C PHE A 12 27.37 -40.01 25.60
N LEU A 13 26.17 -40.55 25.81
CA LEU A 13 24.93 -39.92 25.37
C LEU A 13 24.68 -38.72 26.29
N ALA A 14 25.00 -37.52 25.79
CA ALA A 14 24.38 -36.30 26.28
C ALA A 14 22.91 -36.35 25.88
N ALA A 15 22.05 -36.67 26.85
CA ALA A 15 20.61 -36.57 26.71
C ALA A 15 20.24 -35.08 26.62
N CYS A 16 19.99 -34.60 25.41
CA CYS A 16 19.17 -33.41 25.22
C CYS A 16 17.78 -33.71 25.77
N GLY A 17 17.32 -32.87 26.69
CA GLY A 17 15.95 -32.87 27.17
C GLY A 17 15.00 -32.70 25.98
N SER A 18 14.09 -33.65 25.86
CA SER A 18 12.87 -33.53 25.06
C SER A 18 11.87 -32.72 25.86
N ASP A 19 11.69 -31.45 25.51
CA ASP A 19 10.44 -30.77 25.80
C ASP A 19 9.43 -31.17 24.72
N ASP A 20 8.58 -32.12 25.10
CA ASP A 20 7.31 -32.38 24.44
C ASP A 20 6.40 -31.16 24.65
N SER A 21 6.28 -30.32 23.62
CA SER A 21 5.15 -29.40 23.49
C SER A 21 4.54 -29.53 22.09
N SER A 22 3.97 -30.70 21.81
CA SER A 22 2.97 -30.84 20.76
C SER A 22 1.63 -30.33 21.30
N GLY A 23 1.25 -29.09 20.99
CA GLY A 23 -0.09 -28.58 21.31
C GLY A 23 -0.28 -27.07 21.30
N GLU A 24 -0.04 -26.41 20.16
CA GLU A 24 -0.86 -25.33 19.57
C GLU A 24 -0.17 -24.89 18.26
N ASN A 25 -0.94 -24.73 17.18
CA ASN A 25 -0.49 -24.57 15.79
C ASN A 25 0.78 -23.71 15.62
N GLY A 26 1.95 -24.29 15.35
CA GLY A 26 3.12 -23.76 14.60
C GLY A 26 3.53 -22.28 14.71
N ARG A 27 2.98 -21.52 15.66
CA ARG A 27 3.05 -20.06 15.76
C ARG A 27 4.25 -19.72 16.62
N ALA A 28 5.19 -18.97 16.04
CA ALA A 28 6.24 -18.36 16.82
C ALA A 28 5.61 -17.46 17.90
N PRO A 29 6.19 -17.36 19.11
CA PRO A 29 5.71 -16.44 20.13
C PRO A 29 5.56 -15.02 19.57
N ASP A 30 4.52 -14.31 19.96
CA ASP A 30 4.29 -12.92 19.50
C ASP A 30 5.49 -12.03 19.83
N LEU A 31 5.72 -11.01 18.99
CA LEU A 31 6.79 -10.04 19.22
C LEU A 31 6.47 -9.19 20.45
N ASN A 32 7.50 -8.90 21.24
CA ASN A 32 7.39 -7.85 22.26
C ASN A 32 7.42 -6.51 21.54
N VAL A 33 6.23 -5.94 21.34
CA VAL A 33 6.06 -4.65 20.69
C VAL A 33 6.12 -3.53 21.74
N THR A 34 6.78 -2.44 21.38
CA THR A 34 6.74 -1.19 22.14
C THR A 34 6.35 -0.04 21.23
N LEU A 35 5.54 0.87 21.77
CA LEU A 35 5.10 2.07 21.07
C LEU A 35 5.69 3.30 21.76
N ASP A 36 6.12 4.25 20.94
CA ASP A 36 6.34 5.62 21.35
C ASP A 36 5.61 6.55 20.35
N THR A 37 5.56 7.84 20.66
CA THR A 37 4.89 8.81 19.80
C THR A 37 5.79 10.02 19.58
N VAL A 38 5.76 10.55 18.36
CA VAL A 38 6.37 11.83 18.01
C VAL A 38 5.34 12.72 17.34
N GLN A 39 5.55 14.02 17.45
CA GLN A 39 4.72 15.05 16.83
C GLN A 39 5.61 15.94 15.97
N ILE A 40 5.08 16.39 14.85
CA ILE A 40 5.74 17.33 13.96
C ILE A 40 5.45 18.75 14.44
N ASP A 41 6.49 19.55 14.62
CA ASP A 41 6.37 21.00 14.82
C ASP A 41 5.95 21.65 13.50
N ALA A 42 4.67 22.03 13.40
CA ALA A 42 4.11 22.71 12.24
C ALA A 42 4.64 24.15 12.06
N ARG A 43 5.45 24.67 13.01
CA ARG A 43 6.01 26.03 13.00
C ARG A 43 4.97 27.14 12.84
N GLY A 44 3.79 26.91 13.42
CA GLY A 44 2.66 27.85 13.39
C GLY A 44 1.77 27.74 12.16
N GLU A 45 2.05 26.81 11.24
CA GLU A 45 1.17 26.47 10.12
C GLU A 45 0.12 25.42 10.55
N ILE A 46 -0.93 25.27 9.75
CA ILE A 46 -1.93 24.19 9.90
C ILE A 46 -1.66 23.17 8.80
N LEU A 47 -1.17 21.99 9.17
CA LEU A 47 -0.85 20.91 8.24
C LEU A 47 -2.12 20.20 7.74
N PHE A 48 -2.10 19.72 6.51
CA PHE A 48 -3.26 19.12 5.84
C PHE A 48 -3.43 17.64 6.19
N LEU A 49 -4.23 17.37 7.21
CA LEU A 49 -4.47 16.01 7.73
C LEU A 49 -5.79 15.39 7.28
N ASN A 50 -6.65 16.14 6.56
CA ASN A 50 -8.02 15.73 6.20
C ASN A 50 -8.10 14.43 5.39
N THR A 51 -7.00 14.03 4.75
CA THR A 51 -6.92 12.79 3.96
C THR A 51 -6.07 11.70 4.60
N GLY A 52 -5.66 11.87 5.86
CA GLY A 52 -4.85 10.88 6.60
C GLY A 52 -3.54 10.54 5.89
N LEU A 53 -2.88 11.56 5.33
CA LEU A 53 -1.65 11.43 4.54
C LEU A 53 -1.73 10.50 3.32
N ARG A 54 -2.94 10.25 2.78
CA ARG A 54 -3.11 9.45 1.54
C ARG A 54 -2.36 10.00 0.32
N SER A 55 -1.99 11.28 0.36
CA SER A 55 -1.23 11.95 -0.70
C SER A 55 0.19 12.31 -0.24
N ALA A 56 0.73 11.57 0.73
CA ALA A 56 2.09 11.75 1.21
C ALA A 56 3.08 10.79 0.54
N VAL A 57 4.30 11.27 0.28
CA VAL A 57 5.41 10.51 -0.29
C VAL A 57 6.70 10.81 0.47
N LEU A 58 7.62 9.85 0.48
CA LEU A 58 8.91 9.97 1.15
C LEU A 58 10.04 10.10 0.13
N THR A 59 11.12 10.76 0.53
CA THR A 59 12.41 10.57 -0.14
C THR A 59 12.94 9.16 0.09
N ASP A 60 13.83 8.68 -0.79
CA ASP A 60 14.40 7.32 -0.69
C ASP A 60 15.14 7.09 0.63
N ASP A 61 15.83 8.13 1.13
CA ASP A 61 16.50 8.12 2.44
C ASP A 61 15.56 8.35 3.63
N LYS A 62 14.27 8.59 3.35
CA LYS A 62 13.19 8.87 4.32
C LYS A 62 13.52 10.04 5.26
N HIS A 63 14.36 10.96 4.80
CA HIS A 63 14.67 12.18 5.51
C HIS A 63 13.51 13.18 5.42
N TYR A 64 12.85 13.26 4.26
CA TYR A 64 11.70 14.14 4.04
C TYR A 64 10.42 13.36 3.76
N LEU A 65 9.33 13.88 4.31
CA LEU A 65 7.96 13.55 3.93
C LEU A 65 7.33 14.75 3.23
N TYR A 66 6.79 14.51 2.04
CA TYR A 66 6.06 15.48 1.24
C TYR A 66 4.57 15.17 1.30
N ASN A 67 3.74 16.07 1.81
CA ASN A 67 2.29 15.90 1.88
C ASN A 67 1.58 16.94 1.00
N LEU A 68 0.80 16.50 0.00
CA LEU A 68 0.05 17.42 -0.86
C LEU A 68 -1.19 17.97 -0.15
N ASN A 69 -1.19 19.28 0.11
CA ASN A 69 -2.37 20.05 0.47
C ASN A 69 -3.09 20.54 -0.79
N ARG A 70 -4.11 19.79 -1.21
CA ARG A 70 -4.89 20.09 -2.43
C ARG A 70 -5.77 21.33 -2.31
N GLN A 71 -6.07 21.77 -1.08
CA GLN A 71 -6.91 22.94 -0.86
C GLN A 71 -6.11 24.24 -0.99
N ALA A 72 -4.88 24.22 -0.47
CA ALA A 72 -3.95 25.34 -0.54
C ALA A 72 -3.09 25.36 -1.81
N TYR A 73 -3.09 24.27 -2.60
CA TYR A 73 -2.18 24.06 -3.72
C TYR A 73 -0.71 24.16 -3.28
N THR A 74 -0.39 23.48 -2.18
CA THR A 74 0.97 23.44 -1.62
C THR A 74 1.38 22.01 -1.33
N ILE A 75 2.68 21.74 -1.34
CA ILE A 75 3.25 20.53 -0.75
C ILE A 75 3.95 20.92 0.54
N GLU A 76 3.54 20.30 1.64
CA GLU A 76 4.18 20.41 2.95
C GLU A 76 5.44 19.54 2.94
N LYS A 77 6.63 20.15 3.05
CA LYS A 77 7.91 19.44 3.18
C LYS A 77 8.27 19.35 4.65
N ILE A 78 8.24 18.13 5.19
CA ILE A 78 8.49 17.84 6.60
C ILE A 78 9.82 17.11 6.74
N ASP A 79 10.69 17.62 7.60
CA ASP A 79 11.94 16.96 7.97
C ASP A 79 11.66 15.98 9.12
N LEU A 80 11.80 14.68 8.84
CA LEU A 80 11.55 13.60 9.79
C LEU A 80 12.69 13.40 10.80
N THR A 81 13.81 14.09 10.64
CA THR A 81 14.94 14.09 11.58
C THR A 81 14.79 15.20 12.61
N THR A 82 14.46 16.41 12.16
CA THR A 82 14.17 17.53 13.07
C THR A 82 12.73 17.53 13.59
N LEU A 83 11.85 16.68 13.02
CA LEU A 83 10.43 16.57 13.35
C LEU A 83 9.70 17.91 13.20
N ALA A 84 9.94 18.61 12.09
CA ALA A 84 9.38 19.93 11.86
C ALA A 84 9.03 20.15 10.39
N LEU A 85 8.03 21.02 10.16
CA LEU A 85 7.80 21.60 8.84
C LEU A 85 9.05 22.39 8.41
N GLU A 86 9.65 22.01 7.29
CA GLU A 86 10.79 22.74 6.73
C GLU A 86 10.30 23.93 5.91
N THR A 87 9.37 23.68 4.99
CA THR A 87 8.81 24.71 4.11
C THR A 87 7.49 24.24 3.46
N LEU A 88 6.74 25.21 2.93
CA LEU A 88 5.60 24.98 2.04
C LEU A 88 6.04 25.25 0.60
N LEU A 89 5.96 24.25 -0.27
CA LEU A 89 6.27 24.38 -1.69
C LEU A 89 5.01 24.85 -2.43
N PRO A 90 5.00 26.06 -3.02
CA PRO A 90 3.80 26.59 -3.68
C PRO A 90 3.61 26.00 -5.07
N PHE A 91 2.35 25.73 -5.42
CA PHE A 91 1.92 25.33 -6.76
C PHE A 91 0.77 26.22 -7.23
N GLU A 92 0.62 26.36 -8.54
CA GLU A 92 -0.50 27.09 -9.10
C GLU A 92 -1.73 26.18 -9.23
N LYS A 93 -2.94 26.76 -9.09
CA LYS A 93 -4.19 26.03 -9.34
C LYS A 93 -4.47 25.88 -10.84
N GLU A 94 -4.28 26.96 -11.58
CA GLU A 94 -4.65 27.15 -12.98
C GLU A 94 -3.43 27.58 -13.79
N GLY A 95 -3.56 27.66 -15.11
CA GLY A 95 -2.46 28.04 -16.00
C GLY A 95 -1.65 26.84 -16.49
N PRO A 96 -0.58 27.08 -17.25
CA PRO A 96 0.23 26.01 -17.85
C PRO A 96 0.93 25.12 -16.81
N ASP A 97 1.17 25.65 -15.61
CA ASP A 97 1.79 24.97 -14.47
C ASP A 97 0.76 24.59 -13.37
N GLY A 98 -0.54 24.68 -13.68
CA GLY A 98 -1.61 24.47 -12.71
C GLY A 98 -1.84 22.99 -12.33
N ILE A 99 -2.03 22.71 -11.04
CA ILE A 99 -2.24 21.34 -10.53
C ILE A 99 -3.72 20.94 -10.36
N GLY A 100 -4.67 21.83 -10.69
CA GLY A 100 -6.11 21.64 -10.41
C GLY A 100 -6.75 20.40 -11.05
N GLY A 101 -6.16 19.85 -12.12
CA GLY A 101 -6.62 18.62 -12.77
C GLY A 101 -6.05 17.33 -12.17
N TYR A 102 -5.05 17.37 -11.29
CA TYR A 102 -4.31 16.19 -10.82
C TYR A 102 -4.82 15.72 -9.45
N SER A 103 -6.04 15.18 -9.43
CA SER A 103 -6.79 14.83 -8.22
C SER A 103 -6.50 13.44 -7.63
N MET A 104 -5.66 12.62 -8.25
CA MET A 104 -5.40 11.24 -7.84
C MET A 104 -4.21 11.07 -6.89
N GLY A 105 -3.30 12.06 -6.81
CA GLY A 105 -2.21 12.05 -5.82
C GLY A 105 -0.87 12.46 -6.39
N ILE A 106 0.16 12.30 -5.56
CA ILE A 106 1.56 12.55 -5.91
C ILE A 106 2.38 11.27 -5.75
N ARG A 107 3.45 11.17 -6.54
CA ARG A 107 4.54 10.20 -6.41
C ARG A 107 5.84 10.99 -6.44
N LEU A 108 6.80 10.63 -5.59
CA LEU A 108 8.16 11.13 -5.76
C LEU A 108 8.82 10.34 -6.89
N VAL A 109 9.51 11.05 -7.77
CA VAL A 109 10.12 10.48 -8.97
C VAL A 109 11.62 10.37 -8.75
N ASP A 110 12.27 11.51 -8.47
CA ASP A 110 13.63 11.58 -7.93
C ASP A 110 13.88 12.98 -7.36
N GLY A 111 14.78 13.10 -6.39
CA GLY A 111 15.06 14.38 -5.72
C GLY A 111 13.77 15.04 -5.27
N ASP A 112 13.49 16.24 -5.78
CA ASP A 112 12.26 16.99 -5.52
C ASP A 112 11.38 17.13 -6.77
N ARG A 113 11.35 16.09 -7.61
CA ARG A 113 10.44 15.98 -8.76
C ARG A 113 9.25 15.10 -8.45
N PHE A 114 8.06 15.60 -8.76
CA PHE A 114 6.79 14.97 -8.40
C PHE A 114 6.03 14.57 -9.65
N LEU A 115 5.59 13.32 -9.70
CA LEU A 115 4.56 12.88 -10.63
C LEU A 115 3.20 13.16 -9.99
N LEU A 116 2.44 14.07 -10.60
CA LEU A 116 1.08 14.39 -10.23
C LEU A 116 0.13 13.69 -11.20
N SER A 117 -0.92 13.08 -10.67
CA SER A 117 -1.85 12.27 -11.45
C SER A 117 -3.28 12.73 -11.26
N GLY A 118 -4.05 12.70 -12.34
CA GLY A 118 -5.48 12.96 -12.39
C GLY A 118 -6.19 11.97 -13.31
N TYR A 119 -7.44 12.28 -13.63
CA TYR A 119 -8.22 11.44 -14.54
C TYR A 119 -7.91 11.80 -15.99
N GLY A 120 -7.11 10.96 -16.68
CA GLY A 120 -6.69 11.21 -18.07
C GLY A 120 -5.60 12.26 -18.22
N ASN A 121 -4.85 12.55 -17.15
CA ASN A 121 -3.74 13.50 -17.17
C ASN A 121 -2.69 13.14 -16.12
N HIS A 122 -1.44 13.01 -16.56
CA HIS A 122 -0.29 12.76 -15.70
C HIS A 122 0.87 13.66 -16.09
N ALA A 123 1.51 14.33 -15.12
CA ALA A 123 2.61 15.24 -15.42
C ALA A 123 3.67 15.27 -14.31
N LEU A 124 4.89 15.59 -14.72
CA LEU A 124 6.02 15.84 -13.84
C LEU A 124 6.10 17.32 -13.49
N PHE A 125 6.35 17.59 -12.21
CA PHE A 125 6.57 18.93 -11.68
C PHE A 125 7.89 18.98 -10.90
N ASP A 126 8.53 20.15 -10.84
CA ASP A 126 9.61 20.42 -9.90
C ASP A 126 9.11 21.01 -8.57
N SER A 127 10.02 21.20 -7.63
CA SER A 127 9.74 21.76 -6.30
C SER A 127 9.34 23.24 -6.30
N ASN A 128 9.48 23.94 -7.42
CA ASN A 128 9.03 25.33 -7.58
C ASN A 128 7.63 25.41 -8.18
N GLY A 129 6.97 24.27 -8.36
CA GLY A 129 5.63 24.19 -8.94
C GLY A 129 5.59 24.26 -10.46
N LYS A 130 6.74 24.19 -11.14
CA LYS A 130 6.79 24.26 -12.61
C LYS A 130 6.50 22.90 -13.23
N LYS A 131 5.60 22.85 -14.21
CA LYS A 131 5.35 21.66 -15.01
C LYS A 131 6.53 21.42 -15.96
N LEU A 132 7.12 20.24 -15.85
CA LEU A 132 8.28 19.81 -16.63
C LEU A 132 7.86 19.12 -17.92
N ALA A 133 6.90 18.19 -17.83
CA ALA A 133 6.40 17.41 -18.95
C ALA A 133 5.05 16.76 -18.61
N ASP A 134 4.18 16.62 -19.60
CA ASP A 134 3.11 15.65 -19.56
C ASP A 134 3.70 14.26 -19.82
N VAL A 135 3.30 13.25 -19.04
CA VAL A 135 3.90 11.91 -19.05
C VAL A 135 2.87 10.79 -19.07
N GLY A 136 1.59 11.11 -19.23
CA GLY A 136 0.56 10.10 -19.36
C GLY A 136 0.59 9.39 -20.72
N PRO A 137 -0.10 8.25 -20.86
CA PRO A 137 -0.17 7.50 -22.11
C PRO A 137 -0.78 8.32 -23.26
N GLU A 138 -1.59 9.34 -22.97
CA GLU A 138 -2.16 10.28 -23.95
C GLU A 138 -1.11 11.04 -24.77
N THR A 139 0.14 11.08 -24.28
CA THR A 139 1.28 11.65 -25.01
C THR A 139 1.76 10.78 -26.16
N ILE A 140 1.32 9.52 -26.23
CA ILE A 140 1.73 8.55 -27.24
C ILE A 140 0.70 8.54 -28.37
N PRO A 141 1.08 8.87 -29.63
CA PRO A 141 0.13 9.03 -30.74
C PRO A 141 -0.73 7.80 -31.02
N SER A 142 -0.18 6.60 -30.89
CA SER A 142 -0.93 5.36 -31.10
C SER A 142 -2.00 5.15 -30.04
N PHE A 143 -1.70 5.46 -28.76
CA PHE A 143 -2.69 5.43 -27.69
C PHE A 143 -3.74 6.54 -27.86
N ALA A 144 -3.32 7.76 -28.17
CA ALA A 144 -4.23 8.89 -28.40
C ALA A 144 -5.19 8.68 -29.59
N SER A 145 -4.87 7.73 -30.49
CA SER A 145 -5.72 7.36 -31.62
C SER A 145 -6.70 6.22 -31.32
N GLU A 146 -6.65 5.61 -30.13
CA GLU A 146 -7.60 4.58 -29.73
C GLU A 146 -9.02 5.16 -29.62
N THR A 147 -10.00 4.32 -29.95
CA THR A 147 -11.42 4.67 -29.83
C THR A 147 -11.95 4.46 -28.40
N GLU A 148 -11.27 3.62 -27.61
CA GLU A 148 -11.62 3.33 -26.23
C GLU A 148 -11.00 4.39 -25.31
N VAL A 149 -11.85 5.13 -24.58
CA VAL A 149 -11.41 6.16 -23.64
C VAL A 149 -11.28 5.53 -22.26
N GLY A 150 -10.06 5.12 -21.90
CA GLY A 150 -9.74 4.64 -20.55
C GLY A 150 -8.93 5.65 -19.74
N ASN A 151 -8.51 5.21 -18.55
CA ASN A 151 -7.65 5.97 -17.65
C ASN A 151 -6.64 5.04 -16.96
N VAL A 152 -5.51 5.59 -16.54
CA VAL A 152 -4.47 4.87 -15.80
C VAL A 152 -4.50 5.26 -14.32
N LEU A 153 -4.79 4.29 -13.47
CA LEU A 153 -4.71 4.41 -12.02
C LEU A 153 -3.31 4.03 -11.53
N PHE A 154 -2.93 4.61 -10.39
CA PHE A 154 -1.68 4.31 -9.68
C PHE A 154 -0.42 4.32 -10.57
N PRO A 155 -0.22 5.34 -11.42
CA PRO A 155 0.94 5.39 -12.27
C PRO A 155 2.22 5.43 -11.41
N VAL A 156 3.21 4.64 -11.82
CA VAL A 156 4.54 4.62 -11.23
C VAL A 156 5.57 4.72 -12.35
N ARG A 157 6.65 5.45 -12.10
CA ARG A 157 7.83 5.42 -12.99
C ARG A 157 8.57 4.11 -12.74
N LEU A 158 8.98 3.44 -13.82
CA LEU A 158 9.79 2.23 -13.71
C LEU A 158 11.20 2.60 -13.23
N PRO A 159 11.76 1.93 -12.20
CA PRO A 159 13.02 2.32 -11.57
C PRO A 159 14.22 2.37 -12.53
N GLU A 160 14.22 1.52 -13.56
CA GLU A 160 15.34 1.38 -14.49
C GLU A 160 15.39 2.46 -15.59
N THR A 161 14.36 3.29 -15.75
CA THR A 161 14.34 4.34 -16.79
C THR A 161 13.76 5.67 -16.29
N ARG A 162 13.92 6.72 -17.10
CA ARG A 162 13.36 8.05 -16.82
C ARG A 162 12.04 8.33 -17.54
N SER A 163 11.71 7.52 -18.54
CA SER A 163 10.63 7.74 -19.50
C SER A 163 9.55 6.65 -19.49
N ALA A 164 9.82 5.51 -18.84
CA ALA A 164 8.91 4.38 -18.80
C ALA A 164 8.12 4.35 -17.50
N TYR A 165 6.86 3.93 -17.63
CA TYR A 165 5.90 3.92 -16.56
C TYR A 165 5.04 2.65 -16.63
N ALA A 166 4.40 2.34 -15.50
CA ALA A 166 3.35 1.34 -15.42
C ALA A 166 2.17 1.86 -14.59
N GLY A 167 1.00 1.28 -14.79
CA GLY A 167 -0.22 1.63 -14.07
C GLY A 167 -1.36 0.65 -14.35
N VAL A 168 -2.44 0.76 -13.59
CA VAL A 168 -3.65 -0.05 -13.81
C VAL A 168 -4.58 0.70 -14.75
N TYR A 169 -4.71 0.20 -15.97
CA TYR A 169 -5.62 0.74 -16.97
C TYR A 169 -7.04 0.25 -16.75
N ILE A 170 -7.98 1.20 -16.67
CA ILE A 170 -9.41 0.96 -16.54
C ILE A 170 -10.16 1.64 -17.67
N ILE A 171 -11.29 1.07 -18.07
CA ILE A 171 -12.23 1.71 -19.00
C ILE A 171 -13.55 1.91 -18.26
N PRO A 172 -14.12 3.13 -18.20
CA PRO A 172 -15.43 3.36 -17.60
C PRO A 172 -16.50 2.43 -18.15
N GLY A 173 -17.20 1.73 -17.25
CA GLY A 173 -18.24 0.76 -17.61
C GLY A 173 -17.71 -0.62 -17.98
N GLU A 174 -16.39 -0.81 -18.04
CA GLU A 174 -15.74 -2.11 -18.18
C GLU A 174 -15.06 -2.49 -16.87
N ARG A 175 -15.24 -3.74 -16.46
CA ARG A 175 -14.76 -4.23 -15.16
C ARG A 175 -13.43 -4.95 -15.22
N GLU A 176 -12.83 -5.08 -16.40
CA GLU A 176 -11.60 -5.86 -16.60
C GLU A 176 -10.37 -4.94 -16.60
N PRO A 177 -9.80 -4.58 -15.43
CA PRO A 177 -8.60 -3.78 -15.38
C PRO A 177 -7.43 -4.54 -16.02
N GLN A 178 -6.57 -3.79 -16.70
CA GLN A 178 -5.37 -4.31 -17.32
C GLN A 178 -4.14 -3.62 -16.74
N LEU A 179 -3.01 -4.30 -16.73
CA LEU A 179 -1.74 -3.64 -16.45
C LEU A 179 -1.28 -2.94 -17.73
N MET A 180 -1.02 -1.65 -17.67
CA MET A 180 -0.48 -0.89 -18.79
C MET A 180 0.96 -0.49 -18.52
N PHE A 181 1.78 -0.58 -19.55
CA PHE A 181 3.12 -0.03 -19.60
C PHE A 181 3.19 0.95 -20.75
N TRP A 182 3.90 2.06 -20.55
CA TRP A 182 4.14 3.03 -21.61
C TRP A 182 5.48 3.72 -21.43
N ASP A 183 6.06 4.15 -22.55
CA ASP A 183 7.33 4.86 -22.59
C ASP A 183 7.19 6.13 -23.43
N THR A 184 7.46 7.27 -22.81
CA THR A 184 7.31 8.60 -23.42
C THR A 184 8.45 8.96 -24.38
N GLU A 185 9.62 8.32 -24.27
CA GLU A 185 10.74 8.54 -25.21
C GLU A 185 10.65 7.59 -26.40
N GLU A 186 10.40 6.30 -26.14
CA GLU A 186 10.25 5.28 -27.19
C GLU A 186 8.89 5.37 -27.91
N GLN A 187 7.94 6.14 -27.37
CA GLN A 187 6.61 6.36 -27.94
C GLN A 187 5.84 5.04 -28.13
N THR A 188 5.95 4.15 -27.13
CA THR A 188 5.29 2.84 -27.14
C THR A 188 4.42 2.64 -25.92
N TYR A 189 3.36 1.83 -26.08
CA TYR A 189 2.56 1.35 -24.97
C TYR A 189 2.13 -0.10 -25.21
N ARG A 190 1.81 -0.80 -24.13
CA ARG A 190 1.19 -2.13 -24.15
C ARG A 190 0.26 -2.31 -22.97
N LYS A 191 -0.81 -3.06 -23.18
CA LYS A 191 -1.76 -3.51 -22.15
C LYS A 191 -1.61 -5.02 -21.98
N VAL A 192 -1.59 -5.47 -20.73
CA VAL A 192 -1.34 -6.87 -20.36
C VAL A 192 -2.39 -7.31 -19.35
N ARG A 193 -2.99 -8.47 -19.61
CA ARG A 193 -3.85 -9.13 -18.63
C ARG A 193 -3.02 -9.69 -17.49
N ASN A 194 -3.48 -9.51 -16.26
CA ASN A 194 -2.83 -10.05 -15.09
C ASN A 194 -3.83 -10.86 -14.27
N PRO A 195 -3.53 -12.11 -13.85
CA PRO A 195 -4.48 -12.91 -13.10
C PRO A 195 -4.92 -12.30 -11.76
N LEU A 196 -4.10 -11.44 -11.13
CA LEU A 196 -4.51 -10.72 -9.92
C LEU A 196 -5.56 -9.64 -10.23
N LEU A 197 -5.45 -8.97 -11.37
CA LEU A 197 -6.42 -7.98 -11.83
C LEU A 197 -7.73 -8.65 -12.26
N GLU A 198 -7.66 -9.80 -12.94
CA GLU A 198 -8.85 -10.63 -13.24
C GLU A 198 -9.55 -11.07 -11.95
N LYS A 199 -8.79 -11.46 -10.92
CA LYS A 199 -9.33 -11.78 -9.61
C LYS A 199 -9.98 -10.57 -8.92
N SER A 200 -9.43 -9.36 -9.09
CA SER A 200 -9.97 -8.14 -8.47
C SER A 200 -11.43 -7.87 -8.82
N ILE A 201 -11.90 -8.37 -9.98
CA ILE A 201 -13.27 -8.21 -10.47
C ILE A 201 -14.28 -8.69 -9.43
N GLN A 202 -14.01 -9.78 -8.72
CA GLN A 202 -14.93 -10.34 -7.72
C GLN A 202 -15.18 -9.42 -6.51
N TYR A 203 -14.30 -8.42 -6.31
CA TYR A 203 -14.40 -7.43 -5.24
C TYR A 203 -14.95 -6.08 -5.71
N GLN A 204 -15.24 -5.93 -7.01
CA GLN A 204 -15.81 -4.70 -7.57
C GLN A 204 -17.34 -4.71 -7.55
N THR A 205 -17.97 -3.54 -7.54
CA THR A 205 -19.42 -3.41 -7.76
C THR A 205 -19.81 -2.00 -8.20
N ASP A 206 -20.82 -1.88 -9.05
CA ASP A 206 -21.54 -0.62 -9.28
C ASP A 206 -22.65 -0.49 -8.23
N PHE A 207 -22.52 0.49 -7.34
CA PHE A 207 -23.58 0.83 -6.41
C PHE A 207 -24.43 1.98 -6.96
N ASP A 208 -25.75 1.80 -7.02
CA ASP A 208 -26.71 2.84 -7.39
C ASP A 208 -28.07 2.61 -6.72
N ASP A 209 -28.36 3.33 -5.63
CA ASP A 209 -29.65 3.30 -4.93
C ASP A 209 -30.64 4.39 -5.40
N GLY A 210 -30.34 5.08 -6.50
CA GLY A 210 -31.09 6.22 -7.03
C GLY A 210 -30.81 7.56 -6.32
N THR A 211 -30.09 7.55 -5.19
CA THR A 211 -29.63 8.77 -4.48
C THR A 211 -28.12 8.92 -4.48
N THR A 212 -27.41 7.80 -4.50
CA THR A 212 -25.95 7.71 -4.51
C THR A 212 -25.56 6.70 -5.57
N ALA A 213 -24.67 7.11 -6.49
CA ALA A 213 -24.11 6.24 -7.51
C ALA A 213 -22.58 6.29 -7.42
N MET A 214 -21.93 5.13 -7.34
CA MET A 214 -20.46 5.03 -7.33
C MET A 214 -19.97 3.65 -7.76
N PHE A 215 -18.76 3.62 -8.30
CA PHE A 215 -18.01 2.39 -8.55
C PHE A 215 -17.13 2.05 -7.34
N ILE A 216 -17.16 0.78 -6.92
CA ILE A 216 -16.24 0.21 -5.93
C ILE A 216 -15.16 -0.57 -6.67
N SER A 217 -13.90 -0.15 -6.52
CA SER A 217 -12.72 -0.84 -7.07
C SER A 217 -12.45 -2.17 -6.37
N GLY A 218 -11.66 -3.04 -6.98
CA GLY A 218 -11.29 -4.33 -6.41
C GLY A 218 -10.30 -4.24 -5.24
N GLY A 219 -9.71 -3.06 -5.01
CA GLY A 219 -8.68 -2.84 -3.99
C GLY A 219 -7.27 -3.10 -4.51
N GLU A 220 -7.08 -2.98 -5.82
CA GLU A 220 -5.79 -3.10 -6.48
C GLU A 220 -4.88 -1.91 -6.18
N TYR A 221 -3.57 -2.15 -6.14
CA TYR A 221 -2.57 -1.10 -6.02
C TYR A 221 -1.32 -1.44 -6.84
N LEU A 222 -0.63 -0.39 -7.30
CA LEU A 222 0.68 -0.48 -7.95
C LEU A 222 1.65 0.51 -7.28
N GLU A 223 2.77 -0.01 -6.79
CA GLU A 223 3.73 0.74 -5.98
C GLU A 223 5.16 0.34 -6.30
N VAL A 224 6.09 1.30 -6.17
CA VAL A 224 7.53 1.05 -6.23
C VAL A 224 8.06 1.04 -4.82
N VAL A 225 8.69 -0.06 -4.41
CA VAL A 225 9.29 -0.21 -3.08
C VAL A 225 10.61 -0.95 -3.21
N ASN A 226 11.70 -0.33 -2.76
CA ASN A 226 13.05 -0.89 -2.85
C ASN A 226 13.38 -1.33 -4.30
N ASP A 227 13.22 -0.40 -5.24
CA ASP A 227 13.42 -0.56 -6.69
C ASP A 227 12.59 -1.66 -7.37
N ARG A 228 11.62 -2.26 -6.69
CA ARG A 228 10.72 -3.26 -7.27
C ARG A 228 9.32 -2.70 -7.47
N VAL A 229 8.67 -3.11 -8.55
CA VAL A 229 7.27 -2.76 -8.78
C VAL A 229 6.38 -3.87 -8.23
N PHE A 230 5.47 -3.52 -7.34
CA PHE A 230 4.50 -4.44 -6.74
C PHE A 230 3.10 -4.14 -7.25
N LEU A 231 2.47 -5.14 -7.84
CA LEU A 231 1.05 -5.19 -8.11
C LEU A 231 0.40 -6.09 -7.05
N GLY A 232 -0.53 -5.51 -6.29
CA GLY A 232 -1.19 -6.21 -5.19
C GLY A 232 -2.68 -5.91 -5.11
N LEU A 233 -3.35 -6.61 -4.18
CA LEU A 233 -4.79 -6.52 -3.95
C LEU A 233 -5.06 -6.53 -2.45
N ASN A 234 -5.86 -5.60 -1.92
CA ASN A 234 -6.15 -5.56 -0.49
C ASN A 234 -6.83 -6.85 0.01
N GLY A 235 -7.60 -7.52 -0.84
CA GLY A 235 -8.25 -8.80 -0.54
C GLY A 235 -7.37 -10.04 -0.72
N SER A 236 -6.05 -9.89 -0.90
CA SER A 236 -5.14 -11.01 -1.18
C SER A 236 -3.73 -10.79 -0.63
N SER A 237 -3.17 -11.84 -0.02
CA SER A 237 -1.75 -11.91 0.35
C SER A 237 -0.85 -12.03 -0.88
N ASP A 238 -1.31 -12.63 -1.98
CA ASP A 238 -0.52 -12.75 -3.20
C ASP A 238 -0.02 -11.39 -3.70
N LEU A 239 1.23 -11.37 -4.16
CA LEU A 239 1.86 -10.22 -4.80
C LEU A 239 2.35 -10.63 -6.18
N TYR A 240 2.22 -9.71 -7.13
CA TYR A 240 2.93 -9.79 -8.39
C TYR A 240 4.09 -8.80 -8.29
N ILE A 241 5.29 -9.30 -8.53
CA ILE A 241 6.54 -8.54 -8.36
C ILE A 241 7.25 -8.47 -9.70
N ARG A 242 7.72 -7.27 -10.05
CA ARG A 242 8.62 -7.04 -11.17
C ARG A 242 9.94 -6.51 -10.62
N GLU A 243 11.00 -7.28 -10.83
CA GLU A 243 12.36 -6.84 -10.51
C GLU A 243 12.84 -5.75 -11.48
N PRO A 244 13.81 -4.91 -11.09
CA PRO A 244 14.49 -4.00 -12.00
C PRO A 244 14.95 -4.70 -13.29
N GLY A 245 14.60 -4.12 -14.44
CA GLY A 245 15.01 -4.63 -15.75
C GLY A 245 14.29 -5.89 -16.26
N GLN A 246 13.37 -6.47 -15.49
CA GLN A 246 12.49 -7.54 -16.00
C GLN A 246 11.30 -6.95 -16.75
N GLU A 247 10.84 -7.59 -17.82
CA GLU A 247 9.66 -7.12 -18.56
C GLU A 247 8.33 -7.53 -17.89
N GLU A 248 8.33 -8.68 -17.22
CA GLU A 248 7.13 -9.34 -16.72
C GLU A 248 7.12 -9.44 -15.20
N PHE A 249 5.91 -9.55 -14.65
CA PHE A 249 5.71 -9.78 -13.22
C PHE A 249 5.72 -11.28 -12.93
N TYR A 250 6.44 -11.71 -11.89
CA TYR A 250 6.29 -13.04 -11.31
C TYR A 250 5.33 -13.01 -10.12
N LYS A 251 4.62 -14.12 -9.90
CA LYS A 251 3.71 -14.27 -8.76
C LYS A 251 4.46 -14.78 -7.53
N LYS A 252 4.32 -14.09 -6.40
CA LYS A 252 4.69 -14.57 -5.06
C LYS A 252 3.44 -14.94 -4.27
N THR A 253 3.44 -16.17 -3.79
CA THR A 253 2.40 -16.80 -2.98
C THR A 253 3.00 -17.10 -1.60
N PHE A 254 2.27 -16.78 -0.52
CA PHE A 254 2.74 -16.96 0.85
C PHE A 254 2.00 -18.13 1.51
N GLU A 255 2.59 -19.32 1.54
CA GLU A 255 1.90 -20.57 1.95
C GLU A 255 2.10 -20.95 3.42
N ASN A 256 3.17 -20.46 4.05
CA ASN A 256 3.62 -20.93 5.36
C ASN A 256 3.20 -20.03 6.55
N GLY A 257 2.17 -19.20 6.37
CA GLY A 257 1.62 -18.31 7.39
C GLY A 257 0.33 -18.84 8.03
N TRP A 258 -0.02 -18.33 9.20
CA TRP A 258 -1.29 -18.59 9.88
C TRP A 258 -2.34 -17.50 9.62
N ILE A 259 -1.93 -16.34 9.12
CA ILE A 259 -2.87 -15.28 8.70
C ILE A 259 -3.60 -15.74 7.43
N PRO A 260 -4.96 -15.64 7.36
CA PRO A 260 -5.72 -16.05 6.19
C PRO A 260 -5.27 -15.32 4.93
N ARG A 261 -5.14 -16.02 3.81
CA ARG A 261 -4.53 -15.48 2.60
C ARG A 261 -5.40 -14.55 1.79
N GLU A 262 -6.72 -14.71 1.84
CA GLU A 262 -7.63 -14.07 0.89
C GLU A 262 -8.96 -13.73 1.57
N LYS A 263 -9.65 -12.74 0.99
CA LYS A 263 -11.08 -12.53 1.23
C LYS A 263 -11.90 -13.58 0.49
N GLU A 264 -13.01 -13.95 1.08
CA GLU A 264 -14.00 -14.87 0.50
C GLU A 264 -15.24 -14.13 0.02
N THR A 265 -15.58 -12.98 0.62
CA THR A 265 -16.74 -12.20 0.22
C THR A 265 -16.54 -11.60 -1.17
N THR A 266 -17.51 -11.87 -2.03
CA THR A 266 -17.61 -11.30 -3.38
C THR A 266 -18.82 -10.39 -3.48
N PHE A 267 -18.77 -9.45 -4.42
CA PHE A 267 -19.87 -8.54 -4.69
C PHE A 267 -20.60 -8.91 -5.98
N PRO A 268 -21.94 -8.82 -6.01
CA PRO A 268 -22.68 -8.73 -7.27
C PRO A 268 -22.16 -7.60 -8.14
N GLU A 269 -22.30 -7.73 -9.46
CA GLU A 269 -21.87 -6.69 -10.40
C GLU A 269 -22.51 -5.34 -10.12
N LYS A 270 -23.79 -5.34 -9.80
CA LYS A 270 -24.54 -4.14 -9.46
C LYS A 270 -25.33 -4.35 -8.18
N ILE A 271 -25.35 -3.35 -7.32
CA ILE A 271 -26.14 -3.33 -6.10
C ILE A 271 -26.94 -2.03 -6.07
N ASN A 272 -28.25 -2.15 -5.99
CA ASN A 272 -29.17 -1.02 -5.85
C ASN A 272 -29.87 -0.96 -4.49
N ASP A 273 -29.51 -1.88 -3.59
CA ASP A 273 -30.01 -1.94 -2.22
C ASP A 273 -28.88 -1.53 -1.25
N ARG A 274 -29.08 -0.39 -0.59
CA ARG A 274 -28.14 0.15 0.41
C ARG A 274 -27.90 -0.82 1.57
N ALA A 275 -28.92 -1.55 2.02
CA ALA A 275 -28.78 -2.48 3.13
C ALA A 275 -27.92 -3.68 2.74
N LEU A 276 -28.15 -4.24 1.55
CA LEU A 276 -27.32 -5.31 0.99
C LEU A 276 -25.88 -4.84 0.78
N PHE A 277 -25.68 -3.62 0.26
CA PHE A 277 -24.35 -3.05 0.11
C PHE A 277 -23.61 -2.97 1.46
N GLN A 278 -24.28 -2.42 2.48
CA GLN A 278 -23.70 -2.29 3.81
C GLN A 278 -23.39 -3.65 4.44
N GLU A 279 -24.25 -4.65 4.27
CA GLU A 279 -24.01 -6.02 4.74
C GLU A 279 -22.78 -6.65 4.08
N LEU A 280 -22.71 -6.60 2.75
CA LEU A 280 -21.59 -7.18 1.99
C LEU A 280 -20.29 -6.43 2.27
N TYR A 281 -20.32 -5.09 2.36
CA TYR A 281 -19.14 -4.29 2.69
C TYR A 281 -18.62 -4.64 4.07
N LYS A 282 -19.51 -4.68 5.08
CA LYS A 282 -19.16 -5.07 6.45
C LYS A 282 -18.53 -6.47 6.48
N LYS A 283 -19.19 -7.46 5.86
CA LYS A 283 -18.68 -8.84 5.80
C LYS A 283 -17.31 -8.89 5.13
N ALA A 284 -17.15 -8.19 4.01
CA ALA A 284 -15.88 -8.12 3.29
C ALA A 284 -14.76 -7.50 4.13
N THR A 285 -15.03 -6.48 4.96
CA THR A 285 -13.97 -5.84 5.77
C THR A 285 -13.74 -6.50 7.13
N GLU A 286 -14.67 -7.33 7.63
CA GLU A 286 -14.44 -8.27 8.75
C GLU A 286 -13.48 -9.41 8.37
N GLU A 287 -13.35 -9.69 7.07
CA GLU A 287 -12.33 -10.59 6.53
C GLU A 287 -10.95 -9.91 6.43
N ILE A 288 -9.90 -10.72 6.29
CA ILE A 288 -8.51 -10.23 6.25
C ILE A 288 -8.31 -9.21 5.11
N SER A 289 -7.66 -8.09 5.42
CA SER A 289 -7.27 -7.06 4.45
C SER A 289 -5.77 -6.85 4.56
N TYR A 290 -5.08 -6.73 3.43
CA TYR A 290 -3.64 -6.52 3.38
C TYR A 290 -3.30 -5.12 2.90
N ASN A 291 -2.39 -4.45 3.60
CA ASN A 291 -1.74 -3.24 3.11
C ASN A 291 -0.63 -3.60 2.11
N LYS A 292 -0.09 -2.57 1.44
CA LYS A 292 1.13 -2.70 0.64
C LYS A 292 2.35 -3.03 1.53
N PRO A 293 3.33 -3.80 1.04
CA PRO A 293 4.60 -3.97 1.75
C PRO A 293 5.35 -2.64 1.88
N ILE A 294 6.10 -2.48 2.97
CA ILE A 294 7.06 -1.40 3.18
C ILE A 294 8.44 -2.00 3.46
N TRP A 295 9.50 -1.32 3.03
CA TRP A 295 10.88 -1.77 3.18
C TRP A 295 11.56 -1.08 4.35
N ASP A 296 12.29 -1.84 5.17
CA ASP A 296 13.18 -1.33 6.23
C ASP A 296 14.65 -1.55 5.83
N GLU A 297 15.35 -0.48 5.47
CA GLU A 297 16.75 -0.52 5.04
C GLU A 297 17.68 -0.99 6.15
N SER A 298 17.33 -0.74 7.42
CA SER A 298 18.21 -1.05 8.55
C SER A 298 18.29 -2.55 8.85
N ARG A 299 17.23 -3.28 8.50
CA ARG A 299 17.10 -4.73 8.73
C ARG A 299 17.07 -5.54 7.44
N GLU A 300 16.96 -4.88 6.29
CA GLU A 300 16.81 -5.51 4.97
C GLU A 300 15.61 -6.47 4.91
N VAL A 301 14.47 -6.02 5.43
CA VAL A 301 13.21 -6.79 5.48
C VAL A 301 12.03 -5.98 4.95
N TYR A 302 11.01 -6.69 4.48
CA TYR A 302 9.70 -6.13 4.22
C TYR A 302 8.77 -6.35 5.40
N PHE A 303 8.08 -5.29 5.80
CA PHE A 303 6.94 -5.36 6.70
C PHE A 303 5.64 -5.23 5.90
N ARG A 304 4.62 -5.98 6.28
CA ARG A 304 3.29 -5.86 5.70
C ARG A 304 2.23 -6.01 6.78
N PHE A 305 1.50 -4.94 7.02
CA PHE A 305 0.33 -5.02 7.88
C PHE A 305 -0.82 -5.73 7.17
N SER A 306 -1.57 -6.48 7.97
CA SER A 306 -2.90 -6.96 7.61
C SER A 306 -3.84 -6.77 8.78
N TYR A 307 -5.13 -6.66 8.51
CA TYR A 307 -6.12 -6.37 9.55
C TYR A 307 -7.50 -6.90 9.20
N LYS A 308 -8.33 -7.07 10.23
CA LYS A 308 -9.77 -7.35 10.13
C LYS A 308 -10.51 -6.27 10.88
N GLN A 309 -11.47 -5.61 10.24
CA GLN A 309 -12.30 -4.62 10.92
C GLN A 309 -13.28 -5.30 11.86
N GLU A 310 -13.61 -4.62 12.95
CA GLU A 310 -14.56 -5.05 13.95
C GLU A 310 -15.70 -4.05 14.02
N PHE A 311 -16.94 -4.55 14.06
CA PHE A 311 -18.13 -3.72 14.11
C PHE A 311 -18.94 -4.05 15.36
N GLY A 312 -19.00 -3.10 16.29
CA GLY A 312 -19.85 -3.20 17.48
C GLY A 312 -21.35 -3.09 17.16
N VAL A 313 -22.16 -3.19 18.21
CA VAL A 313 -23.64 -3.09 18.15
C VAL A 313 -24.12 -1.65 17.86
N ALA A 314 -23.21 -0.68 17.75
CA ALA A 314 -23.55 0.73 17.69
C ALA A 314 -24.21 1.12 16.35
N ASN A 315 -25.52 1.40 16.46
CA ASN A 315 -26.35 2.24 15.61
C ASN A 315 -26.29 1.93 14.11
N THR A 316 -27.13 1.00 13.67
CA THR A 316 -27.56 0.88 12.26
C THR A 316 -28.69 1.88 12.00
N GLY A 317 -28.41 3.17 12.18
CA GLY A 317 -29.34 4.24 11.86
C GLY A 317 -29.30 4.56 10.36
N PRO A 318 -30.42 4.96 9.74
CA PRO A 318 -30.43 5.45 8.36
C PRO A 318 -29.51 6.67 8.09
N SER A 319 -28.97 7.28 9.14
CA SER A 319 -28.07 8.44 9.11
C SER A 319 -26.58 8.10 8.98
N ASP A 320 -26.18 6.82 9.06
CA ASP A 320 -24.75 6.44 9.22
C ASP A 320 -23.92 6.45 7.94
N GLY A 321 -24.47 6.96 6.84
CA GLY A 321 -23.81 7.06 5.54
C GLY A 321 -23.86 5.74 4.77
N LEU A 322 -23.19 5.71 3.61
CA LEU A 322 -23.17 4.51 2.77
C LEU A 322 -22.27 3.40 3.36
N PHE A 323 -21.16 3.78 3.99
CA PHE A 323 -20.17 2.85 4.51
C PHE A 323 -20.36 2.61 6.01
N PRO A 324 -20.52 1.35 6.46
CA PRO A 324 -20.50 1.00 7.87
C PRO A 324 -19.23 1.51 8.56
N ARG A 325 -19.36 2.05 9.77
CA ARG A 325 -18.22 2.54 10.55
C ARG A 325 -17.70 1.44 11.48
N PRO A 326 -16.44 1.01 11.36
CA PRO A 326 -15.85 0.05 12.29
C PRO A 326 -15.70 0.69 13.67
N THR A 327 -15.74 -0.13 14.71
CA THR A 327 -15.44 0.26 16.10
C THR A 327 -14.01 -0.11 16.50
N GLY A 328 -13.33 -0.96 15.72
CA GLY A 328 -11.95 -1.37 15.95
C GLY A 328 -11.43 -2.25 14.82
N ALA A 329 -10.26 -2.83 15.04
CA ALA A 329 -9.67 -3.83 14.17
C ALA A 329 -8.70 -4.74 14.94
N SER A 330 -8.67 -6.00 14.53
CA SER A 330 -7.58 -6.91 14.86
C SER A 330 -6.44 -6.71 13.86
N VAL A 331 -5.25 -6.32 14.32
CA VAL A 331 -4.09 -5.99 13.47
C VAL A 331 -3.00 -7.06 13.59
N TYR A 332 -2.37 -7.35 12.45
CA TYR A 332 -1.30 -8.33 12.31
C TYR A 332 -0.16 -7.77 11.46
N LEU A 333 1.06 -8.27 11.72
CA LEU A 333 2.26 -7.91 10.99
C LEU A 333 2.95 -9.16 10.44
N SER A 334 3.13 -9.21 9.13
CA SER A 334 3.99 -10.19 8.47
C SER A 334 5.35 -9.54 8.16
N ILE A 335 6.42 -10.28 8.43
CA ILE A 335 7.81 -9.87 8.20
C ILE A 335 8.43 -10.85 7.21
N TYR A 336 8.99 -10.30 6.12
CA TYR A 336 9.64 -11.07 5.07
C TYR A 336 11.09 -10.63 4.90
N ASP A 337 11.97 -11.55 4.53
CA ASP A 337 13.29 -11.18 4.04
C ASP A 337 13.22 -10.49 2.66
N ALA A 338 14.38 -10.08 2.14
CA ALA A 338 14.50 -9.45 0.83
C ALA A 338 13.98 -10.32 -0.34
N ASP A 339 13.84 -11.64 -0.19
CA ASP A 339 13.34 -12.56 -1.22
C ASP A 339 11.85 -12.96 -0.97
N PHE A 340 11.18 -12.24 -0.08
CA PHE A 340 9.81 -12.49 0.34
C PHE A 340 9.61 -13.86 1.01
N ASN A 341 10.65 -14.44 1.62
CA ASN A 341 10.46 -15.59 2.50
C ASN A 341 9.90 -15.09 3.83
N LEU A 342 8.85 -15.74 4.31
CA LEU A 342 8.22 -15.38 5.57
C LEU A 342 9.18 -15.68 6.73
N LEU A 343 9.59 -14.64 7.44
CA LEU A 343 10.40 -14.76 8.66
C LEU A 343 9.50 -14.91 9.89
N ARG A 344 8.42 -14.13 9.95
CA ARG A 344 7.55 -14.08 11.12
C ARG A 344 6.16 -13.51 10.80
N GLU A 345 5.16 -13.97 11.53
CA GLU A 345 3.84 -13.34 11.64
C GLU A 345 3.52 -13.15 13.12
N THR A 346 3.00 -11.98 13.47
CA THR A 346 2.58 -11.66 14.84
C THR A 346 1.26 -10.90 14.83
N ALA A 347 0.47 -11.08 15.90
CA ALA A 347 -0.55 -10.09 16.23
C ALA A 347 0.11 -8.81 16.77
N VAL A 348 -0.56 -7.68 16.60
CA VAL A 348 -0.14 -6.37 17.14
C VAL A 348 -1.32 -5.78 17.93
N PRO A 349 -1.61 -6.31 19.13
CA PRO A 349 -2.79 -5.91 19.91
C PRO A 349 -2.74 -4.45 20.39
N GLU A 350 -1.59 -3.80 20.32
CA GLU A 350 -1.43 -2.38 20.63
C GLU A 350 -2.05 -1.46 19.56
N LEU A 351 -2.39 -2.00 18.38
CA LEU A 351 -3.10 -1.30 17.32
C LEU A 351 -4.53 -1.85 17.22
N ASP A 352 -5.50 -1.01 17.56
CA ASP A 352 -6.93 -1.35 17.56
C ASP A 352 -7.68 -0.72 16.37
N GLN A 353 -6.97 -0.11 15.43
CA GLN A 353 -7.49 0.44 14.18
C GLN A 353 -6.66 -0.05 13.00
N PRO A 354 -7.23 -0.11 11.78
CA PRO A 354 -6.44 -0.38 10.57
C PRO A 354 -5.27 0.60 10.47
N PRO A 355 -4.01 0.12 10.32
CA PRO A 355 -2.87 1.02 10.23
C PRO A 355 -3.05 2.02 9.09
N ALA A 356 -2.95 3.31 9.43
CA ALA A 356 -3.07 4.43 8.51
C ALA A 356 -1.84 4.51 7.58
N TYR A 357 -1.51 5.70 7.06
CA TYR A 357 -0.26 5.90 6.34
C TYR A 357 0.93 5.47 7.20
N HIS A 358 1.80 4.60 6.69
CA HIS A 358 2.93 4.07 7.45
C HIS A 358 4.14 3.76 6.56
N PHE A 359 5.32 3.76 7.18
CA PHE A 359 6.61 3.47 6.56
C PHE A 359 7.61 2.97 7.60
N ALA A 360 8.67 2.28 7.17
CA ALA A 360 9.75 1.89 8.08
C ALA A 360 10.86 2.93 8.04
N LYS A 361 11.41 3.35 9.19
CA LYS A 361 12.56 4.27 9.28
C LYS A 361 13.28 4.05 10.60
N ASP A 362 14.62 4.06 10.56
CA ASP A 362 15.50 3.89 11.73
C ASP A 362 15.18 2.63 12.55
N GLY A 363 14.85 1.53 11.86
CA GLY A 363 14.46 0.29 12.52
C GLY A 363 13.12 0.36 13.26
N LYS A 364 12.24 1.31 12.93
CA LYS A 364 10.88 1.38 13.49
C LYS A 364 9.85 1.46 12.37
N ILE A 365 8.62 1.05 12.66
CA ILE A 365 7.48 1.33 11.77
C ILE A 365 6.78 2.58 12.28
N TRP A 366 6.80 3.65 11.48
CA TRP A 366 6.14 4.91 11.75
C TRP A 366 4.73 4.86 11.17
N ILE A 367 3.73 5.10 11.99
CA ILE A 367 2.31 5.04 11.64
C ILE A 367 1.72 6.40 11.94
N PHE A 368 1.14 7.05 10.93
CA PHE A 368 0.51 8.35 11.08
C PHE A 368 -0.62 8.29 12.10
N GLU A 369 -0.65 9.29 12.98
CA GLU A 369 -1.70 9.54 13.96
C GLU A 369 -2.02 11.04 13.96
N ASN A 370 -3.30 11.39 13.99
CA ASN A 370 -3.72 12.78 14.20
C ASN A 370 -3.82 13.01 15.72
N ILE A 371 -2.90 13.81 16.28
CA ILE A 371 -2.80 14.06 17.71
C ILE A 371 -3.27 15.49 17.95
N GLU A 372 -4.50 15.66 18.46
CA GLU A 372 -5.06 17.01 18.76
C GLU A 372 -4.99 17.97 17.56
N ASP A 373 -5.35 17.49 16.36
CA ASP A 373 -5.28 18.20 15.07
C ASP A 373 -3.85 18.46 14.54
N GLU A 374 -2.83 17.90 15.20
CA GLU A 374 -1.43 17.99 14.80
C GLU A 374 -0.94 16.69 14.15
N MET A 375 0.05 16.83 13.25
CA MET A 375 0.65 15.67 12.59
C MET A 375 1.52 14.90 13.59
N GLY A 376 1.14 13.66 13.88
CA GLY A 376 1.88 12.76 14.73
C GLY A 376 2.23 11.45 14.05
N PHE A 377 3.18 10.74 14.64
CA PHE A 377 3.49 9.36 14.29
C PHE A 377 3.65 8.53 15.56
N VAL A 378 2.90 7.43 15.64
CA VAL A 378 3.20 6.32 16.53
C VAL A 378 4.34 5.52 15.92
N ARG A 379 5.41 5.27 16.68
CA ARG A 379 6.56 4.48 16.22
C ARG A 379 6.56 3.14 16.93
N LEU A 380 6.33 2.10 16.14
CA LEU A 380 6.31 0.73 16.57
C LEU A 380 7.72 0.14 16.49
N SER A 381 8.19 -0.43 17.61
CA SER A 381 9.52 -1.03 17.75
C SER A 381 9.41 -2.46 18.30
N PHE A 382 10.26 -3.34 17.79
CA PHE A 382 10.40 -4.73 18.25
C PHE A 382 11.80 -5.25 17.90
N ASP A 383 12.19 -6.32 18.58
CA ASP A 383 13.41 -7.07 18.28
C ASP A 383 13.06 -8.23 17.33
N LEU A 384 13.77 -8.32 16.20
CA LEU A 384 13.56 -9.35 15.18
C LEU A 384 14.40 -10.60 15.45
#